data_AF-F3B6B2-F1
#
_entry.id   AF-F3B6B2-F1
#
_cell.length_a   1.000
_cell.length_b   1.000
_cell.length_c   1.000
_cell.angle_alpha   90.00
_cell.angle_beta   90.00
_cell.angle_gamma   90.00
#
_symmetry.space_group_name_H-M   'P 1'
#
loop_
_entity.id
_entity.type
_entity.pdbx_description
1 polymer ?
#
loop_
_entity_poly.entity_id
_entity_poly.type
_entity_poly.pdbx_seq_one_letter_code
_entity_poly.pdbx_strand_id
1 'polypeptide(L)'
;MDPANNKEAMEAFNKATDSLDGYRYEVVAVLGSQVVAGMNYSYLCKGEMVIPDAKPDYNIVNVYEDLKGDAQITETVRIPEGKTDWEYNSKNASLKENPDVDIIFNKALEEYVGVVYDPIAYIGKKNNTYAIIAKTTTVTVNPQTNISIVYITGTDSSARIDDIKEIDIALE
;
A
#
# COMPACT_ATOMS: atom_id res chain seq x y z
N MET A 1 -4.92 2.70 6.44
CA MET A 1 -6.28 3.27 6.60
C MET A 1 -6.28 4.72 6.13
N ASP A 2 -7.47 5.26 5.86
CA ASP A 2 -7.68 6.52 5.12
C ASP A 2 -6.81 7.69 5.66
N PRO A 3 -5.98 8.33 4.82
CA PRO A 3 -5.16 9.47 5.21
C PRO A 3 -5.94 10.60 5.90
N ALA A 4 -7.18 10.85 5.48
CA ALA A 4 -8.02 11.91 6.05
C ALA A 4 -8.32 11.71 7.54
N ASN A 5 -8.26 10.47 8.02
CA ASN A 5 -8.50 10.12 9.42
C ASN A 5 -7.21 10.08 10.26
N ASN A 6 -6.05 10.39 9.68
CA ASN A 6 -4.73 10.26 10.32
C ASN A 6 -3.96 11.59 10.29
N LYS A 7 -4.53 12.62 10.93
CA LYS A 7 -4.02 14.00 10.84
C LYS A 7 -2.55 14.15 11.24
N GLU A 8 -2.15 13.61 12.39
CA GLU A 8 -0.76 13.71 12.88
C GLU A 8 0.22 13.04 11.93
N ALA A 9 -0.09 11.83 11.45
CA ALA A 9 0.72 11.15 10.45
C ALA A 9 0.84 11.98 9.17
N MET A 10 -0.24 12.62 8.71
CA MET A 10 -0.19 13.46 7.51
C MET A 10 0.62 14.73 7.73
N GLU A 11 0.61 15.31 8.92
CA GLU A 11 1.47 16.46 9.27
C GLU A 11 2.95 16.07 9.24
N ALA A 12 3.32 14.94 9.84
CA ALA A 12 4.69 14.41 9.78
C ALA A 12 5.12 14.11 8.33
N PHE A 13 4.25 13.50 7.53
CA PHE A 13 4.52 13.20 6.13
C PHE A 13 4.78 14.47 5.32
N ASN A 14 3.93 15.49 5.48
CA ASN A 14 4.07 16.75 4.76
C ASN A 14 5.41 17.43 5.11
N LYS A 15 5.77 17.49 6.40
CA LYS A 15 7.07 18.04 6.84
C LYS A 15 8.25 17.25 6.23
N ALA A 16 8.17 15.92 6.24
CA ALA A 16 9.21 15.05 5.71
C ALA A 16 9.36 15.13 4.18
N THR A 17 8.34 15.62 3.47
CA THR A 17 8.32 15.69 2.00
C THR A 17 8.37 17.12 1.44
N ASP A 18 8.30 18.15 2.28
CA ASP A 18 8.22 19.57 1.87
C ASP A 18 9.41 20.04 1.02
N SER A 19 10.58 19.41 1.22
CA SER A 19 11.81 19.73 0.50
C SER A 19 12.14 18.80 -0.67
N LEU A 20 11.22 17.89 -1.04
CA LEU A 20 11.44 16.99 -2.18
C LEU A 20 11.31 17.73 -3.51
N ASP A 21 12.44 17.86 -4.20
CA ASP A 21 12.50 18.40 -5.56
C ASP A 21 12.46 17.28 -6.61
N GLY A 22 11.69 17.49 -7.69
CA GLY A 22 11.67 16.61 -8.85
C GLY A 22 10.87 15.31 -8.70
N TYR A 23 10.32 15.03 -7.51
CA TYR A 23 9.51 13.85 -7.24
C TYR A 23 8.38 14.15 -6.25
N ARG A 24 7.19 13.60 -6.46
CA ARG A 24 6.00 13.82 -5.61
C ARG A 24 5.38 12.52 -5.16
N TYR A 25 4.84 12.53 -3.95
CA TYR A 25 4.04 11.46 -3.40
C TYR A 25 2.58 11.88 -3.22
N GLU A 26 1.66 11.02 -3.65
CA GLU A 26 0.27 10.99 -3.24
C GLU A 26 0.13 9.91 -2.16
N VAL A 27 -0.26 10.28 -0.93
CA VAL A 27 -0.51 9.29 0.12
C VAL A 27 -1.82 8.56 -0.17
N VAL A 28 -1.73 7.25 -0.36
CA VAL A 28 -2.87 6.37 -0.60
C VAL A 28 -3.45 5.86 0.72
N ALA A 29 -2.58 5.50 1.68
CA ALA A 29 -2.99 5.02 2.99
C ALA A 29 -1.89 5.22 4.04
N VAL A 30 -2.29 5.49 5.29
CA VAL A 30 -1.40 5.35 6.46
C VAL A 30 -1.47 3.91 6.94
N LEU A 31 -0.36 3.18 6.86
CA LEU A 31 -0.30 1.74 7.13
C LEU A 31 -0.18 1.43 8.63
N GLY A 32 0.51 2.29 9.37
CA GLY A 32 0.65 2.18 10.82
C GLY A 32 1.46 3.31 11.42
N SER A 33 1.51 3.31 12.75
CA SER A 33 2.36 4.19 13.56
C SER A 33 2.90 3.45 14.77
N GLN A 34 4.01 3.95 15.32
CA GLN A 34 4.67 3.35 16.46
C GLN A 34 5.34 4.42 17.31
N VAL A 35 5.02 4.43 18.61
CA VAL A 35 5.62 5.34 19.59
C VAL A 35 7.04 4.89 19.92
N VAL A 36 7.99 5.81 19.78
CA VAL A 36 9.41 5.63 20.13
C VAL A 36 9.90 6.85 20.93
N ALA A 37 11.16 7.27 20.80
CA ALA A 37 11.62 8.59 21.26
C ALA A 37 11.13 9.71 20.31
N GLY A 38 9.84 9.68 19.96
CA GLY A 38 9.24 10.31 18.79
C GLY A 38 8.11 9.42 18.28
N MET A 39 7.82 9.49 16.99
CA MET A 39 6.84 8.63 16.33
C MET A 39 7.37 8.14 14.99
N ASN A 40 7.31 6.83 14.75
CA ASN A 40 7.45 6.26 13.42
C ASN A 40 6.08 6.15 12.76
N TYR A 41 6.02 6.41 11.46
CA TYR A 41 4.85 6.25 10.63
C TYR A 41 5.23 5.51 9.35
N SER A 42 4.33 4.66 8.84
CA SER A 42 4.48 3.99 7.54
C SER A 42 3.29 4.32 6.63
N TYR A 43 3.58 4.60 5.36
CA TYR A 43 2.61 5.05 4.36
C TYR A 43 2.71 4.21 3.09
N LEU A 44 1.57 3.92 2.48
CA LEU A 44 1.50 3.54 1.08
C LEU A 44 1.36 4.82 0.26
N CYS A 45 2.33 5.08 -0.62
CA CYS A 45 2.35 6.25 -1.48
C CYS A 45 2.36 5.83 -2.95
N LYS A 46 1.64 6.57 -3.79
CA LYS A 46 1.85 6.59 -5.23
C LYS A 46 2.86 7.71 -5.52
N GLY A 47 4.00 7.36 -6.10
CA GLY A 47 5.08 8.29 -6.38
C GLY A 47 5.23 8.57 -7.87
N GLU A 48 5.63 9.79 -8.23
CA GLU A 48 5.80 10.18 -9.63
C GLU A 48 6.86 11.29 -9.78
N MET A 49 7.68 11.20 -10.84
CA MET A 49 8.60 12.28 -11.21
C MET A 49 7.84 13.51 -11.71
N VAL A 50 8.34 14.71 -11.39
CA VAL A 50 7.74 15.97 -11.85
C VAL A 50 8.21 16.31 -13.27
N ILE A 51 7.86 15.45 -14.23
CA ILE A 51 8.10 15.64 -15.66
C ILE A 51 6.84 15.25 -16.46
N PRO A 52 6.66 15.75 -17.69
CA PRO A 52 5.56 15.30 -18.54
C PRO A 52 5.58 13.78 -18.77
N ASP A 53 4.40 13.16 -18.78
CA ASP A 53 4.19 11.75 -19.08
C ASP A 53 4.96 10.75 -18.20
N ALA A 54 5.37 11.18 -16.99
CA ALA A 54 5.90 10.27 -16.00
C ALA A 54 4.89 9.15 -15.71
N LYS A 55 5.41 7.95 -15.45
CA LYS A 55 4.59 6.84 -14.98
C LYS A 55 4.73 6.75 -13.47
N PRO A 56 3.63 6.57 -12.73
CA PRO A 56 3.74 6.42 -11.30
C PRO A 56 4.35 5.07 -10.96
N ASP A 57 4.93 5.01 -9.76
CA ASP A 57 5.21 3.77 -9.03
C ASP A 57 4.50 3.80 -7.67
N TYR A 58 4.57 2.70 -6.92
CA TYR A 58 4.06 2.62 -5.56
C TYR A 58 5.18 2.31 -4.60
N ASN A 59 5.17 3.00 -3.46
CA ASN A 59 6.23 2.91 -2.46
C ASN A 59 5.63 2.77 -1.07
N ILE A 60 6.29 1.97 -0.24
CA ILE A 60 6.19 2.08 1.22
C ILE A 60 7.17 3.17 1.63
N VAL A 61 6.67 4.22 2.26
CA VAL A 61 7.49 5.33 2.76
C VAL A 61 7.41 5.30 4.28
N ASN A 62 8.57 5.28 4.94
CA ASN A 62 8.65 5.33 6.39
C ASN A 62 9.15 6.72 6.81
N VAL A 63 8.49 7.31 7.79
CA VAL A 63 8.81 8.65 8.32
C VAL A 63 9.00 8.54 9.82
N TYR A 64 10.04 9.20 10.31
CA TYR A 64 10.26 9.42 11.73
C TYR A 64 10.02 10.89 12.06
N GLU A 65 9.19 11.15 13.07
CA GLU A 65 8.99 12.46 13.68
C GLU A 65 9.61 12.46 15.09
N ASP A 66 10.45 13.46 15.39
CA ASP A 66 11.08 13.60 16.70
C ASP A 66 10.16 14.26 17.74
N LEU A 67 10.60 14.33 19.00
CA LEU A 67 9.82 14.94 20.09
C LEU A 67 9.57 16.46 19.92
N LYS A 68 10.23 17.13 18.98
CA LYS A 68 10.02 18.54 18.65
C LYS A 68 9.06 18.71 17.47
N GLY A 69 8.69 17.62 16.81
CA GLY A 69 7.84 17.63 15.63
C GLY A 69 8.61 17.84 14.33
N ASP A 70 9.94 17.70 14.32
CA ASP A 70 10.71 17.65 13.07
C ASP A 70 10.59 16.25 12.47
N ALA A 71 10.34 16.13 11.16
CA ALA A 71 10.09 14.84 10.51
C ALA A 71 10.96 14.63 9.28
N GLN A 72 11.36 13.38 9.03
CA GLN A 72 12.18 12.98 7.90
C GLN A 72 11.81 11.58 7.39
N ILE A 73 11.97 11.35 6.08
CA ILE A 73 11.89 10.02 5.50
C ILE A 73 13.10 9.21 5.98
N THR A 74 12.85 8.05 6.56
CA THR A 74 13.89 7.11 6.99
C THR A 74 14.13 6.00 5.96
N GLU A 75 13.08 5.63 5.22
CA GLU A 75 13.16 4.57 4.23
C GLU A 75 12.11 4.74 3.13
N THR A 76 12.42 4.27 1.93
CA THR A 76 11.47 4.14 0.82
C THR A 76 11.71 2.82 0.10
N VAL A 77 10.69 1.98 0.02
CA VAL A 77 10.72 0.70 -0.68
C VAL A 77 9.70 0.71 -1.81
N ARG A 78 10.15 0.56 -3.05
CA ARG A 78 9.27 0.41 -4.21
C ARG A 78 8.64 -0.98 -4.22
N ILE A 79 7.33 -1.04 -4.35
CA ILE A 79 6.56 -2.29 -4.44
C ILE A 79 5.82 -2.42 -5.78
N PRO A 80 5.52 -3.63 -6.26
CA PRO A 80 6.00 -4.90 -5.74
C PRO A 80 7.49 -5.12 -6.07
N GLU A 81 8.28 -5.51 -5.08
CA GLU A 81 9.74 -5.69 -5.22
C GLU A 81 10.12 -6.79 -6.21
N GLY A 82 11.17 -6.54 -7.01
CA GLY A 82 11.74 -7.53 -7.93
C GLY A 82 10.82 -7.94 -9.09
N LYS A 83 9.72 -7.23 -9.32
CA LYS A 83 8.76 -7.52 -10.39
C LYS A 83 8.97 -6.59 -11.59
N THR A 84 9.52 -7.11 -12.69
CA THR A 84 9.65 -6.36 -13.95
C THR A 84 8.41 -6.51 -14.84
N ASP A 85 8.19 -5.51 -15.71
CA ASP A 85 7.07 -5.43 -16.67
C ASP A 85 5.67 -5.36 -16.03
N TRP A 86 5.61 -4.89 -14.80
CA TRP A 86 4.33 -4.54 -14.17
C TRP A 86 3.89 -3.16 -14.64
N GLU A 87 2.62 -3.06 -14.99
CA GLU A 87 1.95 -1.80 -15.26
C GLU A 87 1.34 -1.30 -13.96
N TYR A 88 1.91 -0.22 -13.42
CA TYR A 88 1.37 0.44 -12.23
C TYR A 88 0.01 1.07 -12.52
N ASN A 89 -0.89 0.97 -11.54
CA ASN A 89 -2.17 1.66 -11.61
C ASN A 89 -1.96 3.18 -11.51
N SER A 90 -2.19 3.90 -12.60
CA SER A 90 -2.08 5.36 -12.59
C SER A 90 -3.35 6.07 -12.13
N LYS A 91 -4.46 5.35 -12.00
CA LYS A 91 -5.76 5.92 -11.59
C LYS A 91 -5.89 5.92 -10.07
N ASN A 92 -7.10 6.16 -9.57
CA ASN A 92 -7.41 5.98 -8.16
C ASN A 92 -7.10 4.53 -7.75
N ALA A 93 -6.42 4.36 -6.62
CA ALA A 93 -5.96 3.05 -6.15
C ALA A 93 -7.06 2.26 -5.42
N SER A 94 -8.14 2.91 -4.99
CA SER A 94 -9.26 2.24 -4.32
C SER A 94 -9.88 1.17 -5.22
N LEU A 95 -10.15 -0.02 -4.68
CA LEU A 95 -10.83 -1.09 -5.42
C LEU A 95 -12.23 -0.66 -5.88
N LYS A 96 -12.91 0.22 -5.13
CA LYS A 96 -14.21 0.77 -5.52
C LYS A 96 -14.16 1.55 -6.84
N GLU A 97 -13.02 2.15 -7.15
CA GLU A 97 -12.76 2.87 -8.40
C GLU A 97 -12.21 1.96 -9.51
N ASN A 98 -12.04 0.66 -9.22
CA ASN A 98 -11.55 -0.37 -10.13
C ASN A 98 -12.47 -1.61 -10.06
N PRO A 99 -13.75 -1.49 -10.47
CA PRO A 99 -14.78 -2.51 -10.21
C PRO A 99 -14.45 -3.88 -10.80
N ASP A 100 -13.79 -3.94 -11.96
CA ASP A 100 -13.38 -5.22 -12.54
C ASP A 100 -12.37 -5.95 -11.65
N VAL A 101 -11.43 -5.22 -11.03
CA VAL A 101 -10.44 -5.78 -10.11
C VAL A 101 -11.09 -6.18 -8.79
N ASP A 102 -12.06 -5.38 -8.31
CA ASP A 102 -12.85 -5.71 -7.10
C ASP A 102 -13.64 -7.02 -7.27
N ILE A 103 -14.27 -7.22 -8.42
CA ILE A 103 -14.95 -8.48 -8.76
C ILE A 103 -13.96 -9.66 -8.74
N ILE A 104 -12.81 -9.52 -9.41
CA ILE A 104 -11.79 -10.58 -9.47
C ILE A 104 -11.23 -10.87 -8.07
N PHE A 105 -11.00 -9.84 -7.25
CA PHE A 105 -10.50 -9.97 -5.89
C PHE A 105 -11.49 -10.72 -4.99
N ASN A 106 -12.75 -10.30 -4.97
CA ASN A 106 -13.78 -10.98 -4.17
C ASN A 106 -13.99 -12.43 -4.63
N LYS A 107 -13.96 -12.68 -5.94
CA LYS A 107 -14.08 -14.03 -6.50
C LYS A 107 -12.91 -14.93 -6.11
N ALA A 108 -11.68 -14.40 -6.11
CA ALA A 108 -10.49 -15.15 -5.68
C ALA A 108 -10.55 -15.54 -4.19
N LEU A 109 -11.34 -14.83 -3.38
CA LEU A 109 -11.51 -15.07 -1.95
C LEU A 109 -12.66 -16.03 -1.60
N GLU A 110 -13.57 -16.35 -2.54
CA GLU A 110 -14.74 -17.21 -2.26
C GLU A 110 -14.35 -18.57 -1.66
N GLU A 111 -13.22 -19.13 -2.10
CA GLU A 111 -12.69 -20.42 -1.62
C GLU A 111 -11.53 -20.27 -0.60
N TYR A 112 -11.13 -19.04 -0.27
CA TYR A 112 -9.99 -18.76 0.59
C TYR A 112 -10.42 -18.42 2.02
N VAL A 113 -10.33 -19.41 2.91
CA VAL A 113 -10.81 -19.30 4.31
C VAL A 113 -9.68 -19.18 5.33
N GLY A 114 -10.01 -18.77 6.56
CA GLY A 114 -9.07 -18.70 7.69
C GLY A 114 -8.29 -17.39 7.81
N VAL A 115 -8.43 -16.49 6.85
CA VAL A 115 -7.88 -15.13 6.87
C VAL A 115 -8.93 -14.17 6.31
N VAL A 116 -9.14 -13.04 6.99
CA VAL A 116 -9.94 -11.92 6.49
C VAL A 116 -9.01 -10.97 5.73
N TYR A 117 -9.45 -10.53 4.55
CA TYR A 117 -8.73 -9.62 3.68
C TYR A 117 -9.50 -8.32 3.54
N ASP A 118 -8.96 -7.23 4.09
CA ASP A 118 -9.50 -5.88 3.94
C ASP A 118 -8.66 -5.14 2.88
N PRO A 119 -9.17 -4.94 1.65
CA PRO A 119 -8.39 -4.32 0.59
C PRO A 119 -8.11 -2.84 0.88
N ILE A 120 -6.88 -2.43 0.63
CA ILE A 120 -6.39 -1.06 0.77
C ILE A 120 -6.24 -0.40 -0.61
N ALA A 121 -5.56 -1.07 -1.54
CA ALA A 121 -5.24 -0.47 -2.84
C ALA A 121 -4.94 -1.51 -3.93
N TYR A 122 -5.43 -1.28 -5.14
CA TYR A 122 -4.96 -1.91 -6.36
C TYR A 122 -3.78 -1.12 -6.94
N ILE A 123 -2.59 -1.74 -6.99
CA ILE A 123 -1.34 -1.03 -7.29
C ILE A 123 -0.81 -1.31 -8.70
N GLY A 124 -1.28 -2.35 -9.38
CA GLY A 124 -0.86 -2.63 -10.75
C GLY A 124 -1.11 -4.05 -11.19
N LYS A 125 -0.75 -4.36 -12.44
CA LYS A 125 -0.96 -5.67 -13.05
C LYS A 125 0.15 -6.09 -14.01
N LYS A 126 0.18 -7.38 -14.31
CA LYS A 126 0.90 -7.98 -15.45
C LYS A 126 -0.01 -9.02 -16.09
N ASN A 127 -0.39 -8.83 -17.35
CA ASN A 127 -1.41 -9.64 -18.02
C ASN A 127 -2.71 -9.67 -17.20
N ASN A 128 -3.18 -10.87 -16.81
CA ASN A 128 -4.37 -11.09 -15.97
C ASN A 128 -4.02 -11.30 -14.49
N THR A 129 -2.80 -10.95 -14.07
CA THR A 129 -2.38 -10.99 -12.68
C THR A 129 -2.36 -9.58 -12.10
N TYR A 130 -3.05 -9.37 -10.98
CA TYR A 130 -3.23 -8.09 -10.31
C TYR A 130 -2.58 -8.13 -8.92
N ALA A 131 -2.00 -7.01 -8.48
CA ALA A 131 -1.47 -6.85 -7.13
C ALA A 131 -2.36 -5.91 -6.32
N ILE A 132 -2.87 -6.41 -5.21
CA ILE A 132 -3.73 -5.69 -4.27
C ILE A 132 -3.02 -5.65 -2.92
N ILE A 133 -2.85 -4.45 -2.36
CA ILE A 133 -2.46 -4.27 -0.98
C ILE A 133 -3.69 -4.49 -0.11
N ALA A 134 -3.58 -5.36 0.87
CA ALA A 134 -4.65 -5.66 1.81
C ALA A 134 -4.11 -5.78 3.23
N LYS A 135 -4.93 -5.40 4.20
CA LYS A 135 -4.73 -5.80 5.59
C LYS A 135 -5.26 -7.22 5.74
N THR A 136 -4.43 -8.13 6.23
CA THR A 136 -4.76 -9.56 6.38
C THR A 136 -4.85 -9.90 7.85
N THR A 137 -5.97 -10.46 8.29
CA THR A 137 -6.21 -10.82 9.70
C THR A 137 -6.52 -12.32 9.83
N THR A 138 -5.72 -13.07 10.58
CA THR A 138 -5.97 -14.51 10.78
C THR A 138 -7.21 -14.75 11.66
N VAL A 139 -8.03 -15.74 11.29
CA VAL A 139 -9.25 -16.10 12.03
C VAL A 139 -8.92 -17.20 13.03
N THR A 140 -8.27 -16.81 14.14
CA THR A 140 -7.86 -17.72 15.22
C THR A 140 -8.14 -17.11 16.60
N VAL A 141 -7.86 -17.85 17.67
CA VAL A 141 -8.00 -17.35 19.06
C VAL A 141 -7.07 -16.17 19.36
N ASN A 142 -5.94 -16.08 18.66
CA ASN A 142 -4.95 -15.00 18.77
C ASN A 142 -4.73 -14.42 17.35
N PRO A 143 -5.65 -13.55 16.87
CA PRO A 143 -5.58 -13.03 15.51
C PRO A 143 -4.28 -12.25 15.29
N GLN A 144 -3.63 -12.52 14.17
CA GLN A 144 -2.45 -11.79 13.69
C GLN A 144 -2.86 -10.92 12.51
N THR A 145 -2.36 -9.69 12.49
CA THR A 145 -2.69 -8.68 11.49
C THR A 145 -1.44 -8.20 10.80
N ASN A 146 -1.39 -8.36 9.48
CA ASN A 146 -0.26 -7.93 8.65
C ASN A 146 -0.78 -7.06 7.49
N ILE A 147 0.13 -6.32 6.85
CA ILE A 147 -0.11 -5.71 5.54
C ILE A 147 0.53 -6.61 4.50
N SER A 148 -0.22 -7.00 3.47
CA SER A 148 0.25 -7.94 2.45
C SER A 148 -0.06 -7.45 1.04
N ILE A 149 0.80 -7.80 0.09
CA ILE A 149 0.48 -7.81 -1.34
C ILE A 149 -0.16 -9.15 -1.67
N VAL A 150 -1.42 -9.13 -2.08
CA VAL A 150 -2.17 -10.28 -2.60
C VAL A 150 -2.08 -10.24 -4.13
N TYR A 151 -1.47 -11.27 -4.71
CA TYR A 151 -1.41 -11.48 -6.14
C TYR A 151 -2.58 -12.37 -6.56
N ILE A 152 -3.44 -11.86 -7.42
CA ILE A 152 -4.59 -12.61 -7.93
C ILE A 152 -4.48 -12.74 -9.45
N THR A 153 -4.70 -13.94 -9.99
CA THR A 153 -4.90 -14.13 -11.43
C THR A 153 -6.35 -14.47 -11.68
N GLY A 154 -6.98 -13.75 -12.61
CA GLY A 154 -8.35 -14.04 -12.95
C GLY A 154 -8.94 -13.23 -14.09
N THR A 155 -10.15 -13.64 -14.42
CA THR A 155 -11.13 -13.00 -15.29
C THR A 155 -12.40 -12.78 -14.47
N ASP A 156 -13.41 -12.13 -15.07
CA ASP A 156 -14.77 -12.06 -14.53
C ASP A 156 -15.38 -13.45 -14.18
N SER A 157 -14.96 -14.49 -14.90
CA SER A 157 -15.49 -15.85 -14.86
C SER A 157 -14.73 -16.79 -13.92
N SER A 158 -13.45 -16.54 -13.64
CA SER A 158 -12.65 -17.35 -12.71
C SER A 158 -11.52 -16.53 -12.12
N ALA A 159 -11.26 -16.63 -10.81
CA ALA A 159 -10.14 -15.96 -10.17
C ALA A 159 -9.55 -16.84 -9.06
N ARG A 160 -8.25 -16.66 -8.79
CA ARG A 160 -7.54 -17.35 -7.71
C ARG A 160 -6.43 -16.48 -7.14
N ILE A 161 -6.08 -16.72 -5.89
CA ILE A 161 -4.85 -16.19 -5.29
C ILE A 161 -3.66 -17.01 -5.81
N ASP A 162 -2.65 -16.34 -6.35
CA ASP A 162 -1.40 -16.98 -6.76
C ASP A 162 -0.34 -16.94 -5.66
N ASP A 163 -0.25 -15.82 -4.96
CA ASP A 163 0.80 -15.54 -3.97
C ASP A 163 0.32 -14.46 -2.98
N ILE A 164 0.82 -14.53 -1.76
CA ILE A 164 0.61 -13.51 -0.72
C ILE A 164 1.97 -13.20 -0.12
N LYS A 165 2.37 -11.94 -0.22
CA LYS A 165 3.63 -11.47 0.35
C LYS A 165 3.35 -10.44 1.43
N GLU A 166 3.76 -10.74 2.65
CA GLU A 166 3.78 -9.75 3.72
C GLU A 166 4.73 -8.62 3.36
N ILE A 167 4.32 -7.40 3.71
CA ILE A 167 5.08 -6.17 3.53
C ILE A 167 5.67 -5.82 4.88
N ASP A 168 7.00 -5.69 4.93
CA ASP A 168 7.65 -5.06 6.06
C ASP A 168 7.36 -3.56 6.03
N ILE A 169 6.61 -3.08 7.02
CA ILE A 169 6.29 -1.66 7.18
C ILE A 169 7.30 -0.95 8.11
N ALA A 170 8.37 -1.65 8.52
CA ALA A 170 9.46 -1.17 9.37
C ALA A 170 9.00 -0.43 10.64
N LEU A 171 7.95 -0.95 11.28
CA LEU A 171 7.45 -0.50 12.57
C LEU A 171 7.74 -1.60 13.59
N GLU A 172 8.96 -1.62 14.15
CA GLU A 172 9.41 -2.59 15.18
C GLU A 172 9.75 -1.93 16.51
#